data_AF-A0A815NLV6-F1
#
_entry.id   AF-A0A815NLV6-F1
#
_cell.length_a   1.000
_cell.length_b   1.000
_cell.length_c   1.000
_cell.angle_alpha   90.00
_cell.angle_beta   90.00
_cell.angle_gamma   90.00
#
_symmetry.space_group_name_H-M   'P 1'
#
loop_
_entity.id
_entity.type
_entity.pdbx_description
1 polymer ?
#
loop_
_entity_poly.entity_id
_entity_poly.type
_entity_poly.pdbx_seq_one_letter_code
_entity_poly.pdbx_strand_id
1 'polypeptide(L)'
;MPFLFNEEEIDRLAVEWRAYEMADILEEWIEDKTDNDNQSESTVYHPIDIYWRHIFSIKTSTGTSQFVVLTKLVKCLLSLSHGNAEVERGFSENQHLVSDERTSLSEQSINGLRATSAGIKFFADGKPHQVSITPSLLDSVKNAYSRYRTDQERQQQLQKEKEIADYAAKSAKNKDELLVEKELDLLEKQKLLQGELNNATRLLEEGDQRLKAAIDAKNFYEIETAGILIDSSKKKLMAINTEIVQNNDALNQLRKKFKK
;
A
#
# COMPACT_ATOMS: atom_id res chain seq x y z
N MET A 1 -2.41 -10.57 23.78
CA MET A 1 -2.01 -10.70 25.19
C MET A 1 -1.12 -11.94 25.44
N PRO A 2 0.14 -12.01 24.95
CA PRO A 2 1.02 -13.09 25.38
C PRO A 2 2.38 -12.59 25.89
N PHE A 3 2.45 -11.60 26.81
CA PHE A 3 3.69 -11.19 27.51
C PHE A 3 3.41 -10.44 28.83
N LEU A 4 2.22 -10.58 29.41
CA LEU A 4 1.80 -9.71 30.52
C LEU A 4 2.38 -10.14 31.88
N PHE A 5 2.74 -11.41 32.00
CA PHE A 5 3.34 -12.01 33.19
C PHE A 5 4.56 -12.86 32.83
N ASN A 6 5.59 -12.79 33.66
CA ASN A 6 6.73 -13.71 33.62
C ASN A 6 6.40 -15.01 34.38
N GLU A 7 7.17 -16.08 34.18
CA GLU A 7 6.93 -17.39 34.82
C GLU A 7 6.87 -17.30 36.35
N GLU A 8 7.76 -16.51 36.97
CA GLU A 8 7.74 -16.23 38.42
C GLU A 8 6.51 -15.43 38.88
N GLU A 9 5.96 -14.56 38.03
CA GLU A 9 4.74 -13.82 38.34
C GLU A 9 3.51 -14.73 38.28
N ILE A 10 3.51 -15.75 37.41
CA ILE A 10 2.41 -16.72 37.30
C ILE A 10 2.34 -17.59 38.56
N ASP A 11 3.48 -18.07 39.06
CA ASP A 11 3.53 -18.84 40.32
C ASP A 11 3.10 -17.98 41.51
N ARG A 12 3.56 -16.72 41.56
CA ARG A 12 3.16 -15.76 42.60
C ARG A 12 1.66 -15.45 42.53
N LEU A 13 1.09 -15.31 41.33
CA LEU A 13 -0.33 -15.08 41.13
C LEU A 13 -1.16 -16.24 41.70
N ALA A 14 -0.74 -17.49 41.51
CA ALA A 14 -1.45 -18.65 42.06
C ALA A 14 -1.48 -18.64 43.60
N VAL A 15 -0.40 -18.19 44.23
CA VAL A 15 -0.32 -18.02 45.69
C VAL A 15 -1.18 -16.85 46.17
N GLU A 16 -1.08 -15.69 45.51
CA GLU A 16 -1.89 -14.51 45.82
C GLU A 16 -3.39 -14.78 45.64
N TRP A 17 -3.78 -15.55 44.62
CA TRP A 17 -5.17 -15.94 44.38
C TRP A 17 -5.72 -16.80 45.51
N ARG A 18 -4.98 -17.81 45.96
CA ARG A 18 -5.39 -18.63 47.12
C ARG A 18 -5.49 -17.80 48.40
N ALA A 19 -4.56 -16.85 48.59
CA ALA A 19 -4.61 -15.95 49.73
C ALA A 19 -5.81 -15.00 49.67
N TYR A 20 -6.25 -14.60 48.47
CA TYR A 20 -7.47 -13.84 48.26
C TYR A 20 -8.73 -14.68 48.55
N GLU A 21 -8.79 -15.94 48.10
CA GLU A 21 -9.92 -16.85 48.41
C GLU A 21 -10.09 -17.09 49.93
N MET A 22 -8.99 -17.06 50.67
CA MET A 22 -8.99 -17.22 52.13
C MET A 22 -9.13 -15.89 52.89
N ALA A 23 -9.13 -14.76 52.18
CA ALA A 23 -9.29 -13.46 52.81
C ALA A 23 -10.75 -13.27 53.24
N ASP A 24 -10.93 -12.74 54.45
CA ASP A 24 -12.25 -12.37 54.94
C ASP A 24 -12.70 -11.09 54.23
N ILE A 25 -13.61 -11.24 53.27
CA ILE A 25 -14.14 -10.15 52.45
C ILE A 25 -15.44 -9.70 53.09
N LEU A 26 -15.46 -8.46 53.58
CA LEU A 26 -16.64 -7.86 54.19
C LEU A 26 -17.75 -7.68 53.14
N GLU A 27 -18.97 -8.13 53.48
CA GLU A 27 -20.17 -8.04 52.62
C GLU A 27 -20.51 -6.57 52.29
N GLU A 28 -20.16 -5.65 53.19
CA GLU A 28 -20.29 -4.19 53.06
C GLU A 28 -19.47 -3.61 51.89
N TRP A 29 -18.49 -4.34 51.35
CA TRP A 29 -17.71 -3.87 50.19
C TRP A 29 -18.41 -4.13 48.85
N ILE A 30 -19.49 -4.93 48.89
CA ILE A 30 -20.21 -5.41 47.70
C ILE A 30 -21.58 -4.75 47.65
N GLU A 31 -22.27 -4.64 48.79
CA GLU A 31 -23.63 -4.12 48.85
C GLU A 31 -23.89 -3.28 50.09
N ASP A 32 -24.69 -2.23 49.92
CA ASP A 32 -25.30 -1.49 51.02
C ASP A 32 -26.73 -2.02 51.25
N LYS A 33 -27.00 -2.54 52.44
CA LYS A 33 -28.36 -2.88 52.89
C LYS A 33 -28.95 -1.67 53.61
N THR A 34 -29.93 -1.03 52.99
CA THR A 34 -30.67 0.08 53.62
C THR A 34 -31.99 -0.43 54.20
N ASP A 35 -32.10 -0.44 55.53
CA ASP A 35 -33.36 -0.65 56.24
C ASP A 35 -34.19 0.63 56.13
N ASN A 36 -35.06 0.71 55.12
CA ASN A 36 -36.15 1.67 55.16
C ASN A 36 -37.27 1.07 56.01
N ASP A 37 -37.61 1.77 57.09
CA ASP A 37 -38.53 1.37 58.17
C ASP A 37 -39.98 1.07 57.75
N ASN A 38 -40.29 0.96 56.46
CA ASN A 38 -41.54 0.41 55.93
C ASN A 38 -41.37 -0.03 54.45
N GLN A 39 -41.34 -1.36 54.26
CA GLN A 39 -41.54 -2.11 53.00
C GLN A 39 -40.41 -2.09 51.95
N SER A 40 -39.71 -3.25 51.91
CA SER A 40 -38.77 -3.77 50.90
C SER A 40 -37.30 -3.40 51.12
N GLU A 41 -36.51 -4.39 51.55
CA GLU A 41 -35.04 -4.36 51.49
C GLU A 41 -34.61 -3.98 50.07
N SER A 42 -33.91 -2.86 49.92
CA SER A 42 -33.33 -2.44 48.64
C SER A 42 -31.81 -2.63 48.71
N THR A 43 -31.32 -3.72 48.13
CA THR A 43 -29.88 -3.97 47.99
C THR A 43 -29.30 -3.09 46.89
N VAL A 44 -28.35 -2.21 47.23
CA VAL A 44 -27.61 -1.41 46.24
C VAL A 44 -26.20 -1.97 46.11
N TYR A 45 -25.84 -2.42 44.91
CA TYR A 45 -24.51 -2.94 44.63
C TYR A 45 -23.52 -1.82 44.30
N HIS A 46 -22.32 -1.90 44.88
CA HIS A 46 -21.23 -0.99 44.55
C HIS A 46 -20.63 -1.31 43.18
N PRO A 47 -20.19 -0.29 42.43
CA PRO A 47 -19.37 -0.49 41.23
C PRO A 47 -18.15 -1.39 41.50
N ILE A 48 -17.87 -2.31 40.57
CA ILE A 48 -16.81 -3.32 40.69
C ILE A 48 -15.41 -2.71 40.92
N ASP A 49 -15.17 -1.48 40.45
CA ASP A 49 -13.92 -0.76 40.66
C ASP A 49 -13.72 -0.32 42.12
N ILE A 50 -14.81 -0.03 42.85
CA ILE A 50 -14.76 0.29 44.28
C ILE A 50 -14.36 -0.95 45.08
N TYR A 51 -15.01 -2.08 44.81
CA TYR A 51 -14.67 -3.37 45.42
C TYR A 51 -13.18 -3.72 45.27
N TRP A 52 -12.67 -3.69 44.04
CA TRP A 52 -11.27 -4.02 43.78
C TRP A 52 -10.30 -2.97 44.33
N ARG A 53 -10.72 -1.69 44.45
CA ARG A 53 -9.92 -0.66 45.13
C ARG A 53 -9.68 -1.01 46.60
N HIS A 54 -10.68 -1.56 47.29
CA HIS A 54 -10.51 -2.04 48.67
C HIS A 54 -9.52 -3.20 48.74
N ILE A 55 -9.65 -4.20 47.85
CA ILE A 55 -8.71 -5.34 47.78
C ILE A 55 -7.27 -4.88 47.50
N PHE A 56 -7.08 -3.92 46.59
CA PHE A 56 -5.76 -3.37 46.28
C PHE A 56 -5.13 -2.61 47.46
N SER A 57 -5.95 -2.10 48.37
CA SER A 57 -5.51 -1.33 49.54
C SER A 57 -5.02 -2.21 50.69
N ILE A 58 -5.30 -3.53 50.66
CA ILE A 58 -4.88 -4.47 51.69
C ILE A 58 -3.34 -4.60 51.69
N LYS A 59 -2.74 -4.40 52.87
CA LYS A 59 -1.29 -4.43 53.07
C LYS A 59 -0.91 -5.58 54.00
N THR A 60 0.24 -6.17 53.70
CA THR A 60 0.89 -7.15 54.58
C THR A 60 1.44 -6.45 55.83
N SER A 61 1.78 -7.21 56.87
CA SER A 61 2.42 -6.70 58.10
C SER A 61 3.71 -5.88 57.87
N THR A 62 4.34 -6.06 56.72
CA THR A 62 5.53 -5.32 56.24
C THR A 62 5.19 -4.00 55.53
N GLY A 63 3.91 -3.63 55.39
CA GLY A 63 3.45 -2.40 54.75
C GLY A 63 3.39 -2.45 53.21
N THR A 64 3.79 -3.56 52.59
CA THR A 64 3.68 -3.80 51.15
C THR A 64 2.28 -4.28 50.76
N SER A 65 1.80 -3.92 49.57
CA SER A 65 0.51 -4.41 49.05
C SER A 65 0.52 -5.94 49.01
N GLN A 66 -0.53 -6.57 49.52
CA GLN A 66 -0.61 -8.02 49.68
C GLN A 66 -0.82 -8.76 48.34
N PHE A 67 -1.41 -8.08 47.36
CA PHE A 67 -1.90 -8.68 46.13
C PHE A 67 -1.34 -7.95 44.90
N VAL A 68 -0.02 -7.94 44.73
CA VAL A 68 0.64 -7.11 43.70
C VAL A 68 0.36 -7.61 42.29
N VAL A 69 0.53 -8.92 42.06
CA VAL A 69 0.36 -9.53 40.73
C VAL A 69 -1.13 -9.66 40.40
N LEU A 70 -1.94 -10.00 41.39
CA LEU A 70 -3.39 -10.02 41.26
C LEU A 70 -3.96 -8.64 40.92
N THR A 71 -3.47 -7.57 41.56
CA THR A 71 -3.86 -6.20 41.23
C THR A 71 -3.56 -5.86 39.76
N LYS A 72 -2.38 -6.27 39.27
CA LYS A 72 -1.98 -6.07 37.88
C LYS A 72 -2.93 -6.81 36.92
N LEU A 73 -3.25 -8.08 37.21
CA LEU A 73 -4.18 -8.88 36.41
C LEU A 73 -5.58 -8.24 36.34
N VAL A 74 -6.16 -7.90 37.49
CA VAL A 74 -7.51 -7.36 37.58
C VAL A 74 -7.61 -6.01 36.87
N LYS A 75 -6.62 -5.12 37.06
CA LYS A 75 -6.59 -3.83 36.35
C LYS A 75 -6.56 -4.03 34.83
N CYS A 76 -5.78 -4.99 34.34
CA CYS A 76 -5.77 -5.32 32.92
C CYS A 76 -7.11 -5.85 32.44
N LEU A 77 -7.72 -6.79 33.17
CA LEU A 77 -9.04 -7.35 32.82
C LEU A 77 -10.14 -6.28 32.81
N LEU A 78 -10.21 -5.43 33.84
CA LEU A 78 -11.21 -4.36 33.94
C LEU A 78 -10.97 -3.22 32.94
N SER A 79 -9.76 -3.09 32.40
CA SER A 79 -9.46 -2.14 31.33
C SER A 79 -9.84 -2.63 29.93
N LEU A 80 -10.23 -3.90 29.78
CA LEU A 80 -10.73 -4.42 28.51
C LEU A 80 -12.16 -3.91 28.29
N SER A 81 -12.37 -3.20 27.19
CA SER A 81 -13.71 -2.79 26.77
C SER A 81 -14.59 -4.02 26.52
N HIS A 82 -15.71 -4.12 27.24
CA HIS A 82 -16.62 -5.28 27.17
C HIS A 82 -17.57 -5.26 25.93
N GLY A 83 -17.25 -4.49 24.90
CA GLY A 83 -18.02 -4.44 23.66
C GLY A 83 -17.56 -3.34 22.69
N ASN A 84 -18.16 -3.34 21.49
CA ASN A 84 -17.90 -2.31 20.47
C ASN A 84 -18.54 -0.95 20.79
N ALA A 85 -19.32 -0.84 21.86
CA ALA A 85 -20.05 0.37 22.23
C ALA A 85 -19.16 1.62 22.35
N GLU A 86 -17.93 1.49 22.86
CA GLU A 86 -16.96 2.60 22.92
C GLU A 86 -16.43 3.01 21.54
N VAL A 87 -16.26 2.04 20.64
CA VAL A 87 -15.88 2.29 19.24
C VAL A 87 -17.03 2.95 18.49
N GLU A 88 -18.26 2.46 18.68
CA GLU A 88 -19.49 3.01 18.11
C GLU A 88 -19.79 4.41 18.62
N ARG A 89 -19.64 4.66 19.93
CA ARG A 89 -19.69 6.00 20.51
C ARG A 89 -18.63 6.91 19.88
N GLY A 90 -17.44 6.37 19.65
CA GLY A 90 -16.37 7.03 18.91
C GLY A 90 -16.76 7.42 17.47
N PHE A 91 -17.55 6.61 16.78
CA PHE A 91 -18.07 6.93 15.44
C PHE A 91 -19.20 7.97 15.50
N SER A 92 -20.11 7.89 16.47
CA SER A 92 -21.14 8.92 16.67
C SER A 92 -20.55 10.29 17.02
N GLU A 93 -19.50 10.35 17.84
CA GLU A 93 -18.79 11.59 18.12
C GLU A 93 -18.09 12.15 16.86
N ASN A 94 -17.56 11.25 15.99
CA ASN A 94 -16.96 11.65 14.72
C ASN A 94 -18.01 12.14 13.70
N GLN A 95 -19.28 11.71 13.79
CA GLN A 95 -20.35 12.17 12.90
C GLN A 95 -20.51 13.70 12.94
N HIS A 96 -20.32 14.33 14.11
CA HIS A 96 -20.34 15.79 14.26
C HIS A 96 -19.09 16.49 13.70
N LEU A 97 -17.99 15.77 13.50
CA LEU A 97 -16.75 16.28 12.90
C LEU A 97 -16.73 16.08 11.38
N VAL A 98 -17.43 15.06 10.87
CA VAL A 98 -17.41 14.58 9.48
C VAL A 98 -18.71 14.92 8.72
N SER A 99 -19.60 15.76 9.29
CA SER A 99 -20.85 16.18 8.64
C SER A 99 -20.65 16.75 7.23
N ASP A 100 -21.68 16.69 6.37
CA ASP A 100 -21.62 16.99 4.92
C ASP A 100 -20.96 18.34 4.55
N GLU A 101 -21.06 19.38 5.38
CA GLU A 101 -20.38 20.68 5.17
C GLU A 101 -18.88 20.70 5.56
N ARG A 102 -18.40 19.73 6.34
CA ARG A 102 -17.03 19.62 6.89
C ARG A 102 -16.22 18.46 6.30
N THR A 103 -16.62 17.97 5.13
CA THR A 103 -15.98 16.86 4.40
C THR A 103 -14.53 17.11 3.96
N SER A 104 -13.91 18.26 4.29
CA SER A 104 -12.54 18.59 3.87
C SER A 104 -11.44 18.43 4.93
N LEU A 105 -11.75 17.89 6.12
CA LEU A 105 -10.70 17.61 7.10
C LEU A 105 -9.95 16.32 6.75
N SER A 106 -8.62 16.43 6.66
CA SER A 106 -7.75 15.25 6.54
C SER A 106 -7.88 14.35 7.76
N GLU A 107 -7.60 13.06 7.59
CA GLU A 107 -7.57 12.08 8.69
C GLU A 107 -6.70 12.56 9.86
N GLN A 108 -5.54 13.17 9.56
CA GLN A 108 -4.65 13.75 10.55
C GLN A 108 -5.32 14.86 11.38
N SER A 109 -6.13 15.70 10.73
CA SER A 109 -6.88 16.76 11.40
C SER A 109 -7.96 16.19 12.32
N ILE A 110 -8.66 15.14 11.87
CA ILE A 110 -9.68 14.43 12.66
C ILE A 110 -9.04 13.79 13.90
N ASN A 111 -7.92 13.09 13.71
CA ASN A 111 -7.17 12.48 14.81
C ASN A 111 -6.66 13.52 15.81
N GLY A 112 -6.16 14.67 15.32
CA GLY A 112 -5.72 15.78 16.17
C GLY A 112 -6.85 16.37 17.02
N LEU A 113 -8.03 16.61 16.42
CA LEU A 113 -9.21 17.12 17.13
C LEU A 113 -9.71 16.12 18.18
N ARG A 114 -9.76 14.83 17.83
CA ARG A 114 -10.17 13.76 18.73
C ARG A 114 -9.23 13.64 19.92
N ALA A 115 -7.91 13.62 19.68
CA ALA A 115 -6.91 13.58 20.74
C ALA A 115 -7.03 14.79 21.68
N THR A 116 -7.28 15.98 21.12
CA THR A 116 -7.47 17.20 21.92
C THR A 116 -8.75 17.13 22.76
N SER A 117 -9.88 16.74 22.18
CA SER A 117 -11.15 16.61 22.90
C SER A 117 -11.08 15.55 24.00
N ALA A 118 -10.49 14.38 23.70
CA ALA A 118 -10.25 13.32 24.67
C ALA A 118 -9.34 13.79 25.81
N GLY A 119 -8.28 14.54 25.50
CA GLY A 119 -7.40 15.14 26.50
C GLY A 119 -8.14 16.09 27.44
N ILE A 120 -9.00 16.96 26.91
CA ILE A 120 -9.81 17.88 27.74
C ILE A 120 -10.79 17.10 28.63
N LYS A 121 -11.46 16.07 28.09
CA LYS A 121 -12.34 15.19 28.86
C LYS A 121 -11.57 14.49 29.99
N PHE A 122 -10.39 13.96 29.70
CA PHE A 122 -9.60 13.19 30.66
C PHE A 122 -8.93 14.04 31.75
N PHE A 123 -8.26 15.14 31.36
CA PHE A 123 -7.46 15.95 32.29
C PHE A 123 -8.25 17.04 33.02
N ALA A 124 -9.42 17.39 32.52
CA ALA A 124 -10.15 18.57 33.00
C ALA A 124 -11.67 18.36 33.07
N ASP A 125 -12.13 17.11 33.11
CA ASP A 125 -13.55 16.75 33.22
C ASP A 125 -14.43 17.50 32.19
N GLY A 126 -13.89 17.68 30.98
CA GLY A 126 -14.58 18.38 29.90
C GLY A 126 -14.55 19.91 29.98
N LYS A 127 -13.86 20.52 30.96
CA LYS A 127 -13.74 21.98 31.13
C LYS A 127 -12.40 22.49 30.63
N PRO A 128 -12.31 23.12 29.44
CA PRO A 128 -11.04 23.53 28.84
C PRO A 128 -10.19 24.45 29.73
N HIS A 129 -10.85 25.32 30.53
CA HIS A 129 -10.17 26.28 31.39
C HIS A 129 -9.45 25.66 32.60
N GLN A 130 -9.67 24.37 32.91
CA GLN A 130 -9.00 23.66 34.01
C GLN A 130 -7.77 22.86 33.52
N VAL A 131 -7.53 22.81 32.20
CA VAL A 131 -6.35 22.14 31.65
C VAL A 131 -5.10 22.94 32.01
N SER A 132 -4.20 22.31 32.76
CA SER A 132 -2.92 22.91 33.12
C SER A 132 -2.04 23.10 31.88
N ILE A 133 -1.62 24.34 31.61
CA ILE A 133 -0.74 24.66 30.49
C ILE A 133 0.70 24.27 30.86
N THR A 134 1.20 23.19 30.26
CA THR A 134 2.57 22.73 30.48
C THR A 134 3.56 23.46 29.55
N PRO A 135 4.84 23.60 29.95
CA PRO A 135 5.88 24.16 29.07
C PRO A 135 6.02 23.41 27.75
N SER A 136 5.81 22.09 27.76
CA SER A 136 5.83 21.25 26.54
C SER A 136 4.68 21.58 25.58
N LEU A 137 3.49 21.89 26.11
CA LEU A 137 2.36 22.35 25.30
C LEU A 137 2.67 23.69 24.64
N LEU A 138 3.27 24.62 25.38
CA LEU A 138 3.70 25.91 24.84
C LEU A 138 4.75 25.76 23.74
N ASP A 139 5.75 24.89 23.93
CA ASP A 139 6.75 24.61 22.90
C ASP A 139 6.14 23.95 21.65
N SER A 140 5.20 23.03 21.85
CA SER A 140 4.49 22.36 20.75
C SER A 140 3.70 23.36 19.91
N VAL A 141 3.02 24.32 20.53
CA VAL A 141 2.28 25.38 19.81
C VAL A 141 3.24 26.33 19.07
N LYS A 142 4.33 26.74 19.71
CA LYS A 142 5.35 27.60 19.08
C LYS A 142 5.94 26.96 17.82
N ASN A 143 6.17 25.65 17.85
CA ASN A 143 6.78 24.91 16.75
C ASN A 143 5.75 24.37 15.73
N ALA A 144 4.44 24.49 15.99
CA ALA A 144 3.40 23.90 15.16
C ALA A 144 3.46 24.39 13.71
N TYR A 145 3.64 25.69 13.50
CA TYR A 145 3.73 26.27 12.16
C TYR A 145 4.96 25.79 11.39
N SER A 146 6.12 25.72 12.07
CA SER A 146 7.36 25.20 11.47
C SER A 146 7.18 23.75 11.03
N ARG A 147 6.61 22.90 11.89
CA ARG A 147 6.31 21.49 11.58
C ARG A 147 5.35 21.36 10.40
N TYR A 148 4.28 22.16 10.37
CA TYR A 148 3.33 22.18 9.27
C TYR A 148 4.01 22.52 7.94
N ARG A 149 4.86 23.57 7.94
CA ARG A 149 5.60 23.98 6.75
C ARG A 149 6.54 22.87 6.24
N THR A 150 7.30 22.24 7.13
CA THR A 150 8.18 21.12 6.76
C THR A 150 7.39 19.94 6.19
N ASP A 151 6.21 19.65 6.73
CA ASP A 151 5.35 18.59 6.19
C ASP A 151 4.82 18.96 4.80
N GLN A 152 4.39 20.22 4.60
CA GLN A 152 3.93 20.71 3.31
C GLN A 152 5.04 20.63 2.24
N GLU A 153 6.27 21.01 2.57
CA GLU A 153 7.43 20.90 1.69
C GLU A 153 7.72 19.43 1.32
N ARG A 154 7.62 18.51 2.29
CA ARG A 154 7.76 17.06 2.06
C ARG A 154 6.69 16.53 1.12
N GLN A 155 5.43 16.92 1.32
CA GLN A 155 4.32 16.50 0.45
C GLN A 155 4.51 16.98 -0.99
N GLN A 156 4.96 18.22 -1.18
CA GLN A 156 5.27 18.76 -2.51
C GLN A 156 6.41 17.99 -3.18
N GLN A 157 7.45 17.63 -2.43
CA GLN A 157 8.56 16.86 -2.97
C GLN A 157 8.11 15.47 -3.42
N LEU A 158 7.31 14.78 -2.60
CA LEU A 158 6.74 13.48 -2.94
C LEU A 158 5.81 13.53 -4.17
N GLN A 159 5.03 14.61 -4.32
CA GLN A 159 4.20 14.80 -5.52
C GLN A 159 5.05 14.98 -6.77
N LYS A 160 6.09 15.81 -6.71
CA LYS A 160 7.02 15.99 -7.83
C LYS A 160 7.74 14.70 -8.21
N GLU A 161 8.16 13.91 -7.24
CA GLU A 161 8.80 12.60 -7.49
C GLU A 161 7.84 11.63 -8.18
N LYS A 162 6.57 11.59 -7.76
CA LYS A 162 5.53 10.81 -8.44
C LYS A 162 5.29 11.27 -9.87
N GLU A 163 5.16 12.58 -10.09
CA GLU A 163 4.98 13.15 -11.44
C GLU A 163 6.15 12.83 -12.37
N ILE A 164 7.38 12.90 -11.87
CA ILE A 164 8.60 12.53 -12.62
C ILE A 164 8.58 11.03 -12.94
N ALA A 165 8.24 10.19 -11.99
CA ALA A 165 8.15 8.74 -12.20
C ALA A 165 7.07 8.38 -13.23
N ASP A 166 5.90 9.00 -13.15
CA ASP A 166 4.79 8.80 -14.09
C ASP A 166 5.15 9.30 -15.50
N TYR A 167 5.84 10.44 -15.61
CA TYR A 167 6.35 10.94 -16.88
C TYR A 167 7.39 10.00 -17.49
N ALA A 168 8.33 9.51 -16.67
CA ALA A 168 9.34 8.54 -17.11
C ALA A 168 8.69 7.22 -17.59
N ALA A 169 7.69 6.72 -16.87
CA ALA A 169 6.95 5.52 -17.24
C ALA A 169 6.17 5.69 -18.56
N LYS A 170 5.50 6.84 -18.76
CA LYS A 170 4.83 7.16 -20.04
C LYS A 170 5.83 7.29 -21.19
N SER A 171 6.96 7.96 -20.96
CA SER A 171 7.99 8.13 -21.98
C SER A 171 8.63 6.80 -22.39
N ALA A 172 8.88 5.90 -21.43
CA ALA A 172 9.34 4.54 -21.71
C ALA A 172 8.32 3.76 -22.53
N LYS A 173 7.04 3.78 -22.13
CA LYS A 173 5.97 3.10 -22.86
C LYS A 173 5.83 3.59 -24.30
N ASN A 174 5.82 4.90 -24.52
CA ASN A 174 5.76 5.48 -25.87
C ASN A 174 6.98 5.09 -26.72
N LYS A 175 8.17 5.01 -26.11
CA LYS A 175 9.39 4.57 -26.80
C LYS A 175 9.29 3.10 -27.21
N ASP A 176 8.75 2.25 -26.35
CA ASP A 176 8.54 0.82 -26.65
C ASP A 176 7.50 0.63 -27.75
N GLU A 177 6.38 1.35 -27.71
CA GLU A 177 5.36 1.34 -28.78
C GLU A 177 5.97 1.74 -30.14
N LEU A 178 6.79 2.79 -30.17
CA LEU A 178 7.45 3.27 -31.39
C LEU A 178 8.54 2.31 -31.91
N LEU A 179 9.16 1.52 -31.02
CA LEU A 179 10.10 0.46 -31.41
C LEU A 179 9.35 -0.75 -32.01
N VAL A 180 8.18 -1.10 -31.46
CA VAL A 180 7.35 -2.20 -31.97
C VAL A 180 6.80 -1.86 -33.36
N GLU A 181 6.31 -0.63 -33.56
CA GLU A 181 5.84 -0.15 -34.87
C GLU A 181 6.95 -0.25 -35.94
N LYS A 182 8.18 0.18 -35.60
CA LYS A 182 9.33 0.05 -36.51
C LYS A 182 9.70 -1.41 -36.82
N GLU A 183 9.51 -2.34 -35.88
CA GLU A 183 9.77 -3.76 -36.16
C GLU A 183 8.73 -4.33 -37.13
N LEU A 184 7.46 -3.94 -36.99
CA LEU A 184 6.39 -4.34 -37.91
C LEU A 184 6.66 -3.83 -39.34
N ASP A 185 7.03 -2.56 -39.50
CA ASP A 185 7.35 -1.99 -40.82
C ASP A 185 8.50 -2.73 -41.52
N LEU A 186 9.57 -3.07 -40.78
CA LEU A 186 10.71 -3.80 -41.33
C LEU A 186 10.34 -5.24 -41.70
N LEU A 187 9.46 -5.89 -40.94
CA LEU A 187 8.93 -7.23 -41.25
C LEU A 187 8.04 -7.21 -42.50
N GLU A 188 7.18 -6.21 -42.64
CA GLU A 188 6.34 -6.04 -43.83
C GLU A 188 7.20 -5.79 -45.07
N LYS A 189 8.20 -4.90 -44.96
CA LYS A 189 9.17 -4.66 -46.03
C LYS A 189 9.93 -5.93 -46.41
N GLN A 190 10.32 -6.76 -45.44
CA GLN A 190 10.97 -8.05 -45.70
C GLN A 190 10.06 -8.98 -46.53
N LYS A 191 8.78 -9.05 -46.19
CA LYS A 191 7.81 -9.88 -46.90
C LYS A 191 7.62 -9.43 -48.35
N LEU A 192 7.55 -8.11 -48.58
CA LEU A 192 7.47 -7.53 -49.92
C LEU A 192 8.72 -7.85 -50.75
N LEU A 193 9.91 -7.60 -50.20
CA LEU A 193 11.19 -7.91 -50.87
C LEU A 193 11.31 -9.40 -51.22
N GLN A 194 10.84 -10.30 -50.33
CA GLN A 194 10.81 -11.73 -50.60
C GLN A 194 9.88 -12.08 -51.76
N GLY A 195 8.72 -11.43 -51.86
CA GLY A 195 7.80 -11.57 -52.99
C GLY A 195 8.41 -11.09 -54.31
N GLU A 196 9.09 -9.93 -54.29
CA GLU A 196 9.80 -9.41 -55.46
C GLU A 196 10.96 -10.30 -55.88
N LEU A 197 11.71 -10.86 -54.92
CA LEU A 197 12.77 -11.83 -55.17
C LEU A 197 12.22 -13.04 -55.93
N ASN A 198 11.14 -13.65 -55.42
CA ASN A 198 10.52 -14.80 -56.07
C ASN A 198 10.06 -14.48 -57.51
N ASN A 199 9.49 -13.30 -57.72
CA ASN A 199 9.07 -12.85 -59.05
C ASN A 199 10.27 -12.66 -60.00
N ALA A 200 11.36 -12.05 -59.51
CA ALA A 200 12.57 -11.84 -60.29
C ALA A 200 13.30 -13.16 -60.61
N THR A 201 13.29 -14.12 -59.68
CA THR A 201 13.80 -15.48 -59.92
C THR A 201 13.00 -16.20 -60.99
N ARG A 202 11.66 -16.09 -60.98
CA ARG A 202 10.82 -16.67 -62.04
C ARG A 202 11.10 -16.06 -63.41
N LEU A 203 11.26 -14.73 -63.48
CA LEU A 203 11.66 -14.03 -64.72
C LEU A 203 13.02 -14.50 -65.25
N LEU A 204 13.98 -14.77 -64.36
CA LEU A 204 15.28 -15.31 -64.74
C LEU A 204 15.15 -16.74 -65.29
N GLU A 205 14.38 -17.60 -64.64
CA GLU A 205 14.10 -18.96 -65.11
C GLU A 205 13.40 -18.97 -66.48
N GLU A 206 12.41 -18.10 -66.68
CA GLU A 206 11.73 -17.92 -67.97
C GLU A 206 12.73 -17.44 -69.06
N GLY A 207 13.62 -16.52 -68.70
CA GLY A 207 14.70 -16.06 -69.58
C GLY A 207 15.66 -17.18 -69.98
N ASP A 208 16.10 -18.00 -69.02
CA ASP A 208 16.98 -19.14 -69.26
C ASP A 208 16.31 -20.22 -70.12
N GLN A 209 15.01 -20.48 -69.93
CA GLN A 209 14.25 -21.41 -70.76
C GLN A 209 14.13 -20.91 -72.20
N ARG A 210 13.82 -19.62 -72.40
CA ARG A 210 13.78 -19.00 -73.73
C ARG A 210 15.14 -19.03 -74.42
N LEU A 211 16.22 -18.78 -73.68
CA LEU A 211 17.57 -18.84 -74.22
C LEU A 211 17.91 -20.26 -74.71
N LYS A 212 17.61 -21.29 -73.91
CA LYS A 212 17.81 -22.70 -74.33
C LYS A 212 17.02 -23.05 -75.59
N ALA A 213 15.72 -22.71 -75.63
CA ALA A 213 14.88 -22.96 -76.80
C ALA A 213 15.38 -22.24 -78.06
N ALA A 214 15.85 -21.00 -77.92
CA ALA A 214 16.39 -20.21 -79.03
C ALA A 214 17.74 -20.75 -79.55
N ILE A 215 18.58 -21.28 -78.66
CA ILE A 215 19.83 -21.98 -79.02
C ILE A 215 19.51 -23.24 -79.82
N ASP A 216 18.57 -24.06 -79.36
CA ASP A 216 18.15 -25.28 -80.03
C ASP A 216 17.55 -24.99 -81.43
N ALA A 217 16.78 -23.89 -81.54
CA ALA A 217 16.19 -23.42 -82.80
C ALA A 217 17.17 -22.65 -83.71
N LYS A 218 18.40 -22.37 -83.27
CA LYS A 218 19.40 -21.51 -83.96
C LYS A 218 18.89 -20.12 -84.33
N ASN A 219 17.98 -19.56 -83.54
CA ASN A 219 17.39 -18.24 -83.77
C ASN A 219 18.20 -17.15 -83.05
N PHE A 220 19.15 -16.54 -83.75
CA PHE A 220 20.05 -15.52 -83.18
C PHE A 220 19.34 -14.29 -82.60
N TYR A 221 18.19 -13.88 -83.16
CA TYR A 221 17.43 -12.74 -82.64
C TYR A 221 16.82 -13.07 -81.27
N GLU A 222 16.23 -14.26 -81.10
CA GLU A 222 15.69 -14.68 -79.81
C GLU A 222 16.77 -14.88 -78.75
N ILE A 223 17.96 -15.37 -79.14
CA ILE A 223 19.12 -15.48 -78.24
C ILE A 223 19.49 -14.10 -77.65
N GLU A 224 19.54 -13.06 -78.48
CA GLU A 224 19.85 -11.70 -78.04
C GLU A 224 18.77 -11.15 -77.10
N THR A 225 17.48 -11.32 -77.45
CA THR A 225 16.38 -10.86 -76.59
C THR A 225 16.31 -11.57 -75.24
N ALA A 226 16.55 -12.89 -75.20
CA ALA A 226 16.62 -13.66 -73.97
C ALA A 226 17.84 -13.25 -73.12
N GLY A 227 18.98 -12.97 -73.77
CA GLY A 227 20.17 -12.42 -73.10
C GLY A 227 19.89 -11.09 -72.40
N ILE A 228 19.24 -10.14 -73.08
CA ILE A 228 18.85 -8.84 -72.49
C ILE A 228 17.92 -9.04 -71.28
N LEU A 229 16.96 -9.97 -71.38
CA LEU A 229 16.02 -10.28 -70.29
C LEU A 229 16.74 -10.87 -69.07
N ILE A 230 17.68 -11.80 -69.27
CA ILE A 230 18.49 -12.39 -68.20
C ILE A 230 19.35 -11.32 -67.53
N ASP A 231 20.00 -10.46 -68.31
CA ASP A 231 20.89 -9.41 -67.78
C ASP A 231 20.11 -8.37 -66.96
N SER A 232 18.93 -7.97 -67.44
CA SER A 232 18.00 -7.11 -66.71
C SER A 232 17.52 -7.77 -65.41
N SER A 233 17.16 -9.05 -65.46
CA SER A 233 16.71 -9.82 -64.29
C SER A 233 17.81 -9.99 -63.25
N LYS A 234 19.06 -10.25 -63.68
CA LYS A 234 20.23 -10.32 -62.79
C LYS A 234 20.50 -9.00 -62.08
N LYS A 235 20.43 -7.86 -62.80
CA LYS A 235 20.57 -6.54 -62.19
C LYS A 235 19.50 -6.29 -61.14
N LYS A 236 18.25 -6.66 -61.43
CA LYS A 236 17.14 -6.52 -60.47
C LYS A 236 17.33 -7.42 -59.23
N LEU A 237 17.77 -8.66 -59.40
CA LEU A 237 18.08 -9.57 -58.29
C LEU A 237 19.21 -9.03 -57.39
N MET A 238 20.27 -8.45 -57.97
CA MET A 238 21.34 -7.84 -57.18
C MET A 238 20.84 -6.66 -56.35
N ALA A 239 19.97 -5.81 -56.92
CA ALA A 239 19.36 -4.71 -56.19
C ALA A 239 18.48 -5.22 -55.03
N ILE A 240 17.58 -6.17 -55.29
CA ILE A 240 16.71 -6.76 -54.26
C ILE A 240 17.52 -7.41 -53.13
N ASN A 241 18.56 -8.18 -53.47
CA ASN A 241 19.43 -8.81 -52.45
C ASN A 241 20.14 -7.76 -51.58
N THR A 242 20.58 -6.66 -52.18
CA THR A 242 21.20 -5.56 -51.43
C THR A 242 20.21 -4.95 -50.44
N GLU A 243 18.97 -4.73 -50.86
CA GLU A 243 17.91 -4.21 -49.99
C GLU A 243 17.51 -5.20 -48.87
N ILE A 244 17.48 -6.50 -49.16
CA ILE A 244 17.22 -7.54 -48.15
C ILE A 244 18.30 -7.52 -47.06
N VAL A 245 19.58 -7.43 -47.45
CA VAL A 245 20.70 -7.36 -46.51
C VAL A 245 20.58 -6.10 -45.63
N GLN A 246 20.33 -4.94 -46.24
CA GLN A 246 20.14 -3.69 -45.49
C GLN A 246 18.95 -3.76 -44.52
N ASN A 247 17.83 -4.35 -44.94
CA ASN A 247 16.65 -4.50 -44.10
C ASN A 247 16.90 -5.44 -42.91
N ASN A 248 17.61 -6.55 -43.15
CA ASN A 248 18.01 -7.48 -42.09
C ASN A 248 18.98 -6.85 -41.09
N ASP A 249 19.93 -6.03 -41.57
CA ASP A 249 20.84 -5.29 -40.70
C ASP A 249 20.09 -4.28 -39.83
N ALA A 250 19.14 -3.54 -40.41
CA ALA A 250 18.28 -2.62 -39.67
C ALA A 250 17.45 -3.34 -38.58
N LEU A 251 16.88 -4.49 -38.93
CA LEU A 251 16.06 -5.31 -38.02
C LEU A 251 16.91 -5.90 -36.88
N ASN A 252 18.13 -6.36 -37.18
CA ASN A 252 19.08 -6.82 -36.16
C ASN A 252 19.55 -5.68 -35.23
N GLN A 253 19.78 -4.49 -35.76
CA GLN A 253 20.12 -3.31 -34.95
C GLN A 253 18.95 -2.91 -34.04
N LEU A 254 17.71 -2.96 -34.53
CA LEU A 254 16.51 -2.67 -33.75
C LEU A 254 16.33 -3.68 -32.60
N ARG A 255 16.47 -4.98 -32.88
CA ARG A 255 16.39 -6.05 -31.86
C ARG A 255 17.48 -5.96 -30.79
N LYS A 256 18.67 -5.46 -31.15
CA LYS A 256 19.72 -5.16 -30.16
C LYS A 256 19.33 -4.02 -29.21
N LYS A 257 18.50 -3.07 -29.66
CA LYS A 257 17.97 -1.98 -28.81
C LYS A 257 16.89 -2.46 -27.84
N PHE A 258 16.14 -3.51 -28.17
CA PHE A 258 15.18 -4.14 -27.24
C PHE A 258 15.84 -4.94 -26.10
N LYS A 259 17.10 -5.40 -26.27
CA LYS A 259 17.82 -6.20 -25.27
C LYS A 259 18.64 -5.37 -24.26
N LYS A 260 18.70 -4.04 -24.42
CA LYS A 260 19.42 -3.11 -23.55
C LYS A 260 18.44 -2.31 -22.71
#